data_AF-A0A5P2G319-F1
#
_entry.id   AF-A0A5P2G319-F1
#
_cell.length_a   1.000
_cell.length_b   1.000
_cell.length_c   1.000
_cell.angle_alpha   90.00
_cell.angle_beta   90.00
_cell.angle_gamma   90.00
#
_symmetry.space_group_name_H-M   'P 1'
#
loop_
_entity.id
_entity.type
_entity.pdbx_description
1 polymer ?
#
loop_
_entity_poly.entity_id
_entity_poly.type
_entity_poly.pdbx_seq_one_letter_code
_entity_poly.pdbx_strand_id
1 'polypeptide(L)'
;MNFTEESILQLAPDDASAKAGKQLATTAKWVNAHQHDLALWGECKGSGKNPYFTQIDLQSIAFKCSCPSRKFPCKHGLGLLFLWLSQPNFFQKETELAEKVNEWLGKRQERSETKAAKADKPVDEAAQQKRQEQREQKVQNGLEELDIWMKDIIRTGIQSIPANQYKVFNNIKSRMVDAQASGIATMFAGLEDLNYYEEGWEMNLMRQFSKIFFIKEAYNNKEQLSPEWQQELRNWIGWNVSKEDLANLPVTEDVWQVLHLEKTPFEKLTSEKVWLYGLHSGAFRYQLQFYMPQQAISAQLLVPGNCIKAKVVNYPGMESQRIWIKDFIDDKTDFSLTGEPTSFSQILQEITAVKSKNPLKEGIPTILHQVKLVTHNQQWFLTDRAHKSIPAWQTDKALWKIWALTQMQPFDLFGIYDFGKLKLLSIFYQNRFYTI
;
A
#
# COMPACT_ATOMS: atom_id res chain seq x y z
N MET A 1 -12.52 17.87 12.16
CA MET A 1 -11.23 17.72 11.44
C MET A 1 -10.52 19.06 11.46
N ASN A 2 -9.26 19.11 11.91
CA ASN A 2 -8.45 20.33 11.84
C ASN A 2 -7.56 20.23 10.59
N PHE A 3 -7.82 21.06 9.58
CA PHE A 3 -6.95 21.11 8.40
C PHE A 3 -5.71 21.96 8.71
N THR A 4 -4.55 21.49 8.29
CA THR A 4 -3.29 22.25 8.26
C THR A 4 -2.82 22.42 6.83
N GLU A 5 -1.91 23.38 6.58
CA GLU A 5 -1.37 23.61 5.23
C GLU A 5 -0.68 22.33 4.69
N GLU A 6 0.01 21.61 5.57
CA GLU A 6 0.65 20.33 5.26
C GLU A 6 -0.37 19.23 4.88
N SER A 7 -1.49 19.15 5.61
CA SER A 7 -2.56 18.19 5.27
C SER A 7 -3.15 18.46 3.88
N ILE A 8 -3.29 19.72 3.48
CA ILE A 8 -3.81 20.10 2.15
C ILE A 8 -2.76 19.79 1.07
N LEU A 9 -1.47 19.96 1.35
CA LEU A 9 -0.39 19.59 0.43
C LEU A 9 -0.41 18.09 0.12
N GLN A 10 -0.68 17.24 1.11
CA GLN A 10 -0.79 15.79 0.93
C GLN A 10 -2.00 15.36 0.09
N LEU A 11 -3.03 16.21 -0.03
CA LEU A 11 -4.19 15.98 -0.91
C LEU A 11 -3.87 16.25 -2.38
N ALA A 12 -2.77 16.96 -2.69
CA ALA A 12 -2.47 17.33 -4.07
C ALA A 12 -2.03 16.12 -4.90
N PRO A 13 -2.51 15.98 -6.16
CA PRO A 13 -2.13 14.87 -7.01
C PRO A 13 -0.66 14.96 -7.49
N ASP A 14 -0.06 16.15 -7.42
CA ASP A 14 1.36 16.42 -7.67
C ASP A 14 1.74 17.82 -7.13
N ASP A 15 3.05 18.08 -7.01
CA ASP A 15 3.61 19.35 -6.52
C ASP A 15 3.18 20.56 -7.38
N ALA A 16 3.01 20.36 -8.69
CA ALA A 16 2.58 21.42 -9.60
C ALA A 16 1.14 21.86 -9.29
N SER A 17 0.26 20.90 -9.00
CA SER A 17 -1.14 21.14 -8.61
C SER A 17 -1.22 21.78 -7.24
N ALA A 18 -0.38 21.35 -6.29
CA ALA A 18 -0.24 21.99 -4.98
C ALA A 18 0.14 23.47 -5.11
N LYS A 19 1.21 23.77 -5.86
CA LYS A 19 1.69 25.13 -6.10
C LYS A 19 0.63 26.00 -6.79
N ALA A 20 -0.03 25.46 -7.81
CA ALA A 20 -1.10 26.15 -8.51
C ALA A 20 -2.33 26.39 -7.62
N GLY A 21 -2.65 25.45 -6.72
CA GLY A 21 -3.72 25.61 -5.73
C GLY A 21 -3.42 26.73 -4.75
N LYS A 22 -2.20 26.78 -4.19
CA LYS A 22 -1.76 27.87 -3.31
C LYS A 22 -1.86 29.25 -3.97
N GLN A 23 -1.52 29.36 -5.25
CA GLN A 23 -1.67 30.62 -6.01
C GLN A 23 -3.12 31.08 -6.16
N LEU A 24 -4.09 30.16 -6.07
CA LEU A 24 -5.52 30.47 -6.10
C LEU A 24 -6.10 30.79 -4.72
N ALA A 25 -5.33 30.64 -3.64
CA ALA A 25 -5.77 30.91 -2.26
C ALA A 25 -5.78 32.41 -1.93
N THR A 26 -6.38 33.22 -2.81
CA THR A 26 -6.51 34.67 -2.64
C THR A 26 -7.93 35.10 -2.99
N THR A 27 -8.53 35.99 -2.21
CA THR A 27 -9.92 36.45 -2.38
C THR A 27 -10.17 37.06 -3.76
N ALA A 28 -9.17 37.71 -4.36
CA ALA A 28 -9.27 38.28 -5.71
C ALA A 28 -9.65 37.25 -6.80
N LYS A 29 -9.30 35.97 -6.61
CA LYS A 29 -9.57 34.87 -7.56
C LYS A 29 -10.93 34.22 -7.36
N TRP A 30 -11.63 34.50 -6.26
CA TRP A 30 -12.93 33.92 -5.94
C TRP A 30 -14.02 34.97 -6.01
N VAL A 31 -15.13 34.65 -6.67
CA VAL A 31 -16.31 35.54 -6.75
C VAL A 31 -17.07 35.48 -5.43
N ASN A 32 -17.26 34.26 -4.93
CA ASN A 32 -17.90 33.94 -3.67
C ASN A 32 -17.27 32.66 -3.10
N ALA A 33 -17.43 32.47 -1.80
CA ALA A 33 -17.12 31.22 -1.12
C ALA A 33 -18.07 31.08 0.07
N HIS A 34 -18.56 29.87 0.29
CA HIS A 34 -19.55 29.54 1.29
C HIS A 34 -19.08 28.33 2.08
N GLN A 35 -19.45 28.31 3.36
CA GLN A 35 -19.14 27.24 4.29
C GLN A 35 -20.42 26.75 4.97
N HIS A 36 -20.57 25.43 5.02
CA HIS A 36 -21.54 24.71 5.83
C HIS A 36 -20.79 23.61 6.61
N ASP A 37 -21.37 23.07 7.67
CA ASP A 37 -20.75 22.02 8.49
C ASP A 37 -20.42 20.73 7.69
N LEU A 38 -21.12 20.52 6.58
CA LEU A 38 -20.95 19.36 5.69
C LEU A 38 -20.06 19.64 4.47
N ALA A 39 -19.91 20.90 4.04
CA ALA A 39 -19.29 21.21 2.76
C ALA A 39 -18.76 22.65 2.64
N LEU A 40 -17.78 22.82 1.76
CA LEU A 40 -17.36 24.12 1.24
C LEU A 40 -17.73 24.22 -0.24
N TRP A 41 -18.11 25.40 -0.71
CA TRP A 41 -18.24 25.65 -2.15
C TRP A 41 -17.95 27.09 -2.51
N GLY A 42 -17.63 27.35 -3.78
CA GLY A 42 -17.35 28.68 -4.26
C GLY A 42 -17.04 28.72 -5.75
N GLU A 43 -17.01 29.93 -6.29
CA GLU A 43 -16.82 30.20 -7.71
C GLU A 43 -15.45 30.83 -7.97
N CYS A 44 -14.54 30.06 -8.57
CA CYS A 44 -13.21 30.54 -8.92
C CYS A 44 -13.19 31.16 -10.31
N LYS A 45 -12.66 32.38 -10.44
CA LYS A 45 -12.39 33.02 -11.74
C LYS A 45 -11.42 32.16 -12.54
N GLY A 46 -11.79 31.87 -13.79
CA GLY A 46 -11.04 31.00 -14.69
C GLY A 46 -10.82 31.64 -16.06
N SER A 47 -10.25 30.87 -16.98
CA SER A 47 -10.04 31.28 -18.37
C SER A 47 -11.31 31.22 -19.24
N GLY A 48 -12.42 30.71 -18.70
CA GLY A 48 -13.71 30.64 -19.39
C GLY A 48 -14.61 31.86 -19.09
N LYS A 49 -15.72 31.96 -19.83
CA LYS A 49 -16.74 33.01 -19.66
C LYS A 49 -17.41 32.96 -18.27
N ASN A 50 -17.58 31.76 -17.72
CA ASN A 50 -18.21 31.55 -16.41
C ASN A 50 -17.15 31.07 -15.39
N PRO A 51 -17.21 31.53 -14.13
CA PRO A 51 -16.39 30.99 -13.04
C PRO A 51 -16.55 29.47 -12.88
N TYR A 52 -15.48 28.81 -12.43
CA TYR A 52 -15.52 27.38 -12.11
C TYR A 52 -16.14 27.17 -10.74
N PHE A 53 -17.32 26.55 -10.72
CA PHE A 53 -17.98 26.11 -9.50
C PHE A 53 -17.22 24.94 -8.89
N THR A 54 -16.74 25.14 -7.66
CA THR A 54 -15.93 24.18 -6.91
C THR A 54 -16.65 23.86 -5.61
N GLN A 55 -16.75 22.59 -5.26
CA GLN A 55 -17.45 22.11 -4.07
C GLN A 55 -16.65 20.97 -3.42
N ILE A 56 -16.67 20.93 -2.09
CA ILE A 56 -15.87 20.04 -1.26
C ILE A 56 -16.78 19.46 -0.18
N ASP A 57 -16.81 18.14 -0.08
CA ASP A 57 -17.45 17.41 1.01
C ASP A 57 -16.46 17.36 2.18
N LEU A 58 -16.81 17.95 3.33
CA LEU A 58 -15.94 17.99 4.51
C LEU A 58 -16.00 16.70 5.35
N GLN A 59 -17.01 15.85 5.15
CA GLN A 59 -17.17 14.59 5.88
C GLN A 59 -16.30 13.49 5.26
N SER A 60 -16.34 13.36 3.94
CA SER A 60 -15.59 12.34 3.20
C SER A 60 -14.38 12.87 2.44
N ILE A 61 -14.04 14.16 2.60
CA ILE A 61 -12.97 14.87 1.87
C ILE A 61 -13.02 14.55 0.38
N ALA A 62 -14.11 14.95 -0.28
CA ALA A 62 -14.29 14.73 -1.71
C ALA A 62 -14.39 16.06 -2.45
N PHE A 63 -13.98 16.07 -3.72
CA PHE A 63 -13.93 17.28 -4.53
C PHE A 63 -14.75 17.11 -5.79
N LYS A 64 -15.48 18.16 -6.16
CA LYS A 64 -16.08 18.31 -7.48
C LYS A 64 -15.87 19.73 -7.96
N CYS A 65 -15.46 19.86 -9.21
CA CYS A 65 -15.22 21.15 -9.83
C CYS A 65 -15.71 21.10 -11.27
N SER A 66 -16.28 22.19 -11.78
CA SER A 66 -16.71 22.29 -13.18
C SER A 66 -15.56 22.52 -14.18
N CYS A 67 -14.30 22.56 -13.71
CA CYS A 67 -13.15 22.76 -14.60
C CYS A 67 -12.80 21.48 -15.40
N PRO A 68 -12.20 21.60 -16.60
CA PRO A 68 -11.89 20.46 -17.47
C PRO A 68 -10.65 19.63 -17.03
N SER A 69 -10.10 19.90 -15.84
CA SER A 69 -8.93 19.18 -15.32
C SER A 69 -9.24 17.68 -15.17
N ARG A 70 -8.29 16.83 -15.57
CA ARG A 70 -8.33 15.39 -15.27
C ARG A 70 -7.59 15.02 -13.97
N LYS A 71 -6.89 15.99 -13.36
CA LYS A 71 -6.22 15.87 -12.06
C LYS A 71 -7.17 16.32 -10.95
N PHE A 72 -7.38 15.47 -9.94
CA PHE A 72 -8.29 15.68 -8.81
C PHE A 72 -7.60 15.29 -7.49
N PRO A 73 -7.63 16.13 -6.44
CA PRO A 73 -8.17 17.49 -6.42
C PRO A 73 -7.50 18.40 -7.45
N CYS A 74 -8.30 19.15 -8.21
CA CYS A 74 -7.75 20.12 -9.15
C CYS A 74 -7.23 21.33 -8.39
N LYS A 75 -6.47 22.20 -9.06
CA LYS A 75 -5.98 23.46 -8.47
C LYS A 75 -7.09 24.30 -7.81
N HIS A 76 -8.32 24.29 -8.33
CA HIS A 76 -9.43 25.03 -7.73
C HIS A 76 -9.92 24.38 -6.43
N GLY A 77 -9.99 23.05 -6.37
CA GLY A 77 -10.33 22.31 -5.14
C GLY A 77 -9.30 22.56 -4.03
N LEU A 78 -8.02 22.45 -4.36
CA LEU A 78 -6.94 22.78 -3.42
C LEU A 78 -6.96 24.25 -3.03
N GLY A 79 -7.17 25.14 -4.01
CA GLY A 79 -7.26 26.58 -3.78
C GLY A 79 -8.39 26.98 -2.84
N LEU A 80 -9.55 26.32 -2.91
CA LEU A 80 -10.67 26.59 -2.00
C LEU A 80 -10.34 26.16 -0.57
N LEU A 81 -9.69 25.01 -0.37
CA LEU A 81 -9.23 24.57 0.96
C LEU A 81 -8.14 25.50 1.53
N PHE A 82 -7.14 25.85 0.73
CA PHE A 82 -6.10 26.78 1.16
C PHE A 82 -6.68 28.17 1.48
N LEU A 83 -7.67 28.63 0.71
CA LEU A 83 -8.38 29.88 1.01
C LEU A 83 -9.16 29.78 2.31
N TRP A 84 -9.86 28.68 2.55
CA TRP A 84 -10.60 28.46 3.79
C TRP A 84 -9.70 28.45 5.02
N LEU A 85 -8.53 27.80 4.91
CA LEU A 85 -7.54 27.75 5.98
C LEU A 85 -6.91 29.13 6.26
N SER A 86 -6.53 29.86 5.21
CA SER A 86 -5.80 31.13 5.35
C SER A 86 -6.70 32.34 5.59
N GLN A 87 -7.93 32.31 5.08
CA GLN A 87 -8.87 33.43 5.09
C GLN A 87 -10.31 32.97 5.39
N PRO A 88 -10.57 32.35 6.56
CA PRO A 88 -11.88 31.80 6.90
C PRO A 88 -12.99 32.86 6.90
N ASN A 89 -12.68 34.12 7.20
CA ASN A 89 -13.64 35.23 7.22
C ASN A 89 -14.20 35.61 5.85
N PHE A 90 -13.58 35.13 4.75
CA PHE A 90 -14.12 35.33 3.40
C PHE A 90 -15.31 34.41 3.12
N PHE A 91 -15.47 33.33 3.88
CA PHE A 91 -16.52 32.35 3.65
C PHE A 91 -17.81 32.80 4.33
N GLN A 92 -18.88 32.92 3.54
CA GLN A 92 -20.21 33.11 4.09
C GLN A 92 -20.66 31.79 4.74
N LYS A 93 -21.00 31.84 6.04
CA LYS A 93 -21.56 30.69 6.74
C LYS A 93 -23.03 30.53 6.36
N GLU A 94 -23.38 29.36 5.86
CA GLU A 94 -24.74 29.02 5.46
C GLU A 94 -25.31 27.97 6.42
N THR A 95 -26.60 28.05 6.69
CA THR A 95 -27.34 27.02 7.46
C THR A 95 -27.92 25.93 6.56
N GLU A 96 -28.02 26.20 5.26
CA GLU A 96 -28.53 25.25 4.27
C GLU A 96 -27.49 25.06 3.14
N LEU A 97 -27.45 23.85 2.59
CA LEU A 97 -26.61 23.55 1.44
C LEU A 97 -27.23 24.11 0.16
N ALA A 98 -26.43 24.75 -0.69
CA ALA A 98 -26.86 25.09 -2.04
C ALA A 98 -27.38 23.84 -2.78
N GLU A 99 -28.48 23.96 -3.53
CA GLU A 99 -29.20 22.84 -4.17
C GLU A 99 -28.27 21.86 -4.91
N LYS A 100 -27.34 22.40 -5.72
CA LYS A 100 -26.35 21.62 -6.48
C LYS A 100 -25.31 20.89 -5.62
N VAL A 101 -25.01 21.42 -4.44
CA VAL A 101 -24.12 20.77 -3.45
C VAL A 101 -24.88 19.67 -2.74
N ASN A 102 -26.12 19.93 -2.34
CA ASN A 102 -26.99 18.96 -1.71
C ASN A 102 -27.26 17.75 -2.62
N GLU A 103 -27.64 17.97 -3.88
CA GLU A 103 -27.86 16.90 -4.87
C GLU A 103 -26.60 16.02 -5.07
N TRP A 104 -25.42 16.64 -5.06
CA TRP A 104 -24.17 15.91 -5.19
C TRP A 104 -23.84 15.08 -3.95
N LEU A 105 -24.07 15.60 -2.75
CA LEU A 105 -23.87 14.87 -1.49
C LEU A 105 -24.90 13.74 -1.35
N GLY A 106 -26.17 13.98 -1.67
CA GLY A 106 -27.24 12.97 -1.66
C GLY A 106 -26.92 11.79 -2.58
N LYS A 107 -26.51 12.03 -3.83
CA LYS A 107 -26.07 10.96 -4.76
C LYS A 107 -24.87 10.16 -4.24
N ARG A 108 -24.03 10.74 -3.38
CA ARG A 108 -22.90 10.04 -2.74
C ARG A 108 -23.38 9.18 -1.57
N GLN A 109 -24.31 9.68 -0.76
CA GLN A 109 -24.95 8.92 0.32
C GLN A 109 -25.74 7.73 -0.22
N GLU A 110 -26.58 7.92 -1.25
CA GLU A 110 -27.33 6.82 -1.89
C GLU A 110 -26.42 5.72 -2.43
N ARG A 111 -25.26 6.07 -3.02
CA ARG A 111 -24.27 5.07 -3.48
C ARG A 111 -23.60 4.33 -2.34
N SER A 112 -23.44 4.97 -1.18
CA SER A 112 -22.93 4.33 0.03
C SER A 112 -23.98 3.38 0.62
N GLU A 113 -25.23 3.83 0.70
CA GLU A 113 -26.37 3.07 1.21
C GLU A 113 -26.75 1.89 0.30
N THR A 114 -26.71 2.06 -1.03
CA THR A 114 -26.96 0.96 -1.96
C THR A 114 -25.87 -0.12 -1.90
N LYS A 115 -24.63 0.26 -1.54
CA LYS A 115 -23.57 -0.72 -1.26
C LYS A 115 -23.79 -1.43 0.07
N ALA A 116 -24.27 -0.74 1.10
CA ALA A 116 -24.64 -1.34 2.38
C ALA A 116 -25.84 -2.29 2.26
N ALA A 117 -26.91 -1.88 1.56
CA ALA A 117 -28.12 -2.70 1.36
C ALA A 117 -27.91 -3.94 0.47
N LYS A 118 -26.85 -3.96 -0.36
CA LYS A 118 -26.46 -5.16 -1.12
C LYS A 118 -25.69 -6.19 -0.27
N ALA A 119 -25.12 -5.78 0.86
CA ALA A 119 -24.49 -6.69 1.83
C ALA A 119 -25.53 -7.45 2.67
N ASP A 120 -26.76 -6.91 2.82
CA ASP A 120 -27.84 -7.50 3.64
C ASP A 120 -28.73 -8.53 2.92
N LYS A 121 -28.43 -8.91 1.67
CA LYS A 121 -29.17 -10.01 1.04
C LYS A 121 -28.64 -11.35 1.56
N PRO A 122 -29.52 -12.28 2.02
CA PRO A 122 -29.08 -13.60 2.44
C PRO A 122 -28.34 -14.28 1.30
N VAL A 123 -27.10 -14.67 1.58
CA VAL A 123 -26.25 -15.36 0.63
C VAL A 123 -26.82 -16.76 0.43
N ASP A 124 -27.08 -17.14 -0.82
CA ASP A 124 -27.42 -18.52 -1.17
C ASP A 124 -26.17 -19.38 -0.92
N GLU A 125 -26.15 -20.05 0.23
CA GLU A 125 -25.04 -20.91 0.70
C GLU A 125 -24.71 -22.01 -0.31
N ALA A 126 -25.71 -22.59 -0.96
CA ALA A 126 -25.52 -23.63 -1.97
C ALA A 126 -24.87 -23.05 -3.25
N ALA A 127 -25.30 -21.86 -3.68
CA ALA A 127 -24.66 -21.17 -4.79
C ALA A 127 -23.25 -20.66 -4.44
N GLN A 128 -22.95 -20.36 -3.18
CA GLN A 128 -21.62 -20.01 -2.72
C GLN A 128 -20.68 -21.22 -2.71
N GLN A 129 -21.12 -22.36 -2.16
CA GLN A 129 -20.37 -23.62 -2.18
C GLN A 129 -20.07 -24.05 -3.62
N LYS A 130 -21.07 -24.05 -4.50
CA LYS A 130 -20.87 -24.39 -5.92
C LYS A 130 -19.89 -23.45 -6.62
N ARG A 131 -19.91 -22.14 -6.32
CA ARG A 131 -18.93 -21.19 -6.87
C ARG A 131 -17.53 -21.44 -6.34
N GLN A 132 -17.40 -21.82 -5.07
CA GLN A 132 -16.14 -22.18 -4.45
C GLN A 132 -15.55 -23.43 -5.08
N GLU A 133 -16.32 -24.51 -5.22
CA GLU A 133 -15.92 -25.74 -5.89
C GLU A 133 -15.49 -25.48 -7.34
N GLN A 134 -16.27 -24.71 -8.10
CA GLN A 134 -15.92 -24.33 -9.47
C GLN A 134 -14.60 -23.55 -9.54
N ARG A 135 -14.36 -22.65 -8.58
CA ARG A 135 -13.08 -21.93 -8.48
C ARG A 135 -11.94 -22.88 -8.16
N GLU A 136 -12.12 -23.80 -7.21
CA GLU A 136 -11.11 -24.79 -6.87
C GLU A 136 -10.73 -25.65 -8.07
N GLN A 137 -11.71 -26.12 -8.85
CA GLN A 137 -11.44 -26.89 -10.07
C GLN A 137 -10.69 -26.06 -11.13
N LYS A 138 -11.06 -24.79 -11.31
CA LYS A 138 -10.35 -23.89 -12.26
C LYS A 138 -8.90 -23.66 -11.84
N VAL A 139 -8.67 -23.42 -10.55
CA VAL A 139 -7.32 -23.23 -10.01
C VAL A 139 -6.52 -24.51 -10.21
N GLN A 140 -7.08 -25.68 -9.87
CA GLN A 140 -6.41 -26.97 -10.02
C GLN A 140 -5.96 -27.22 -11.47
N ASN A 141 -6.88 -27.08 -12.42
CA ASN A 141 -6.57 -27.26 -13.84
C ASN A 141 -5.50 -26.27 -14.32
N GLY A 142 -5.56 -25.01 -13.87
CA GLY A 142 -4.55 -24.01 -14.18
C GLY A 142 -3.17 -24.38 -13.65
N LEU A 143 -3.08 -24.88 -12.41
CA LEU A 143 -1.82 -25.31 -11.82
C LEU A 143 -1.21 -26.54 -12.50
N GLU A 144 -2.03 -27.42 -13.08
CA GLU A 144 -1.56 -28.54 -13.90
C GLU A 144 -0.97 -28.07 -15.24
N GLU A 145 -1.64 -27.13 -15.93
CA GLU A 145 -1.06 -26.51 -17.14
C GLU A 145 0.24 -25.77 -16.84
N LEU A 146 0.27 -25.07 -15.70
CA LEU A 146 1.45 -24.35 -15.22
C LEU A 146 2.64 -25.30 -15.01
N ASP A 147 2.41 -26.49 -14.44
CA ASP A 147 3.45 -27.50 -14.23
C ASP A 147 4.07 -27.97 -15.54
N ILE A 148 3.23 -28.28 -16.53
CA ILE A 148 3.69 -28.69 -17.87
C ILE A 148 4.52 -27.55 -18.49
N TRP A 149 4.00 -26.32 -18.44
CA TRP A 149 4.68 -25.16 -18.97
C TRP A 149 6.04 -24.91 -18.29
N MET A 150 6.11 -24.99 -16.95
CA MET A 150 7.35 -24.80 -16.20
C MET A 150 8.39 -25.87 -16.57
N LYS A 151 7.98 -27.14 -16.69
CA LYS A 151 8.84 -28.24 -17.14
C LYS A 151 9.39 -28.00 -18.54
N ASP A 152 8.56 -27.47 -19.45
CA ASP A 152 8.99 -27.13 -20.80
C ASP A 152 10.00 -25.98 -20.84
N ILE A 153 9.81 -24.95 -20.01
CA ILE A 153 10.78 -23.85 -19.89
C ILE A 153 12.12 -24.37 -19.38
N ILE A 154 12.12 -25.20 -18.32
CA ILE A 154 13.35 -25.78 -17.77
C ILE A 154 14.03 -26.70 -18.80
N ARG A 155 13.26 -27.53 -19.49
CA ARG A 155 13.75 -28.46 -20.53
C ARG A 155 14.37 -27.74 -21.73
N THR A 156 13.76 -26.63 -22.15
CA THR A 156 14.27 -25.78 -23.25
C THR A 156 15.50 -24.98 -22.83
N GLY A 157 15.64 -24.73 -21.53
CA GLY A 157 16.72 -23.96 -20.94
C GLY A 157 16.32 -22.50 -20.72
N ILE A 158 16.61 -21.98 -19.52
CA ILE A 158 16.21 -20.63 -19.12
C ILE A 158 16.92 -19.53 -19.93
N GLN A 159 18.05 -19.84 -20.57
CA GLN A 159 18.84 -18.91 -21.37
C GLN A 159 18.10 -18.37 -22.60
N SER A 160 17.02 -19.03 -23.05
CA SER A 160 16.19 -18.52 -24.15
C SER A 160 15.15 -17.47 -23.71
N ILE A 161 14.96 -17.27 -22.40
CA ILE A 161 13.93 -16.38 -21.86
C ILE A 161 14.20 -14.90 -22.17
N PRO A 162 15.41 -14.33 -21.97
CA PRO A 162 15.65 -12.91 -22.22
C PRO A 162 15.21 -12.45 -23.61
N ALA A 163 15.40 -13.29 -24.63
CA ALA A 163 15.04 -12.99 -26.01
C ALA A 163 13.51 -12.85 -26.25
N ASN A 164 12.67 -13.47 -25.42
CA ASN A 164 11.22 -13.55 -25.63
C ASN A 164 10.40 -13.35 -24.33
N GLN A 165 10.99 -12.75 -23.29
CA GLN A 165 10.45 -12.72 -21.93
C GLN A 165 8.99 -12.28 -21.85
N TYR A 166 8.65 -11.19 -22.56
CA TYR A 166 7.30 -10.61 -22.54
C TYR A 166 6.26 -11.60 -23.08
N LYS A 167 6.56 -12.27 -24.20
CA LYS A 167 5.64 -13.22 -24.81
C LYS A 167 5.52 -14.50 -23.96
N VAL A 168 6.64 -14.94 -23.40
CA VAL A 168 6.71 -16.14 -22.55
C VAL A 168 5.84 -15.95 -21.30
N PHE A 169 5.96 -14.81 -20.60
CA PHE A 169 5.25 -14.58 -19.34
C PHE A 169 3.81 -14.10 -19.52
N ASN A 170 3.50 -13.26 -20.51
CA ASN A 170 2.11 -12.79 -20.68
C ASN A 170 1.12 -13.90 -20.99
N ASN A 171 1.53 -14.90 -21.78
CA ASN A 171 0.68 -16.04 -22.11
C ASN A 171 0.30 -16.83 -20.85
N ILE A 172 1.28 -17.18 -20.01
CA ILE A 172 1.01 -17.94 -18.79
C ILE A 172 0.28 -17.08 -17.75
N LYS A 173 0.59 -15.78 -17.65
CA LYS A 173 -0.11 -14.83 -16.78
C LYS A 173 -1.60 -14.75 -17.12
N SER A 174 -1.97 -14.60 -18.40
CA SER A 174 -3.37 -14.59 -18.83
C SER A 174 -4.09 -15.88 -18.43
N ARG A 175 -3.44 -17.04 -18.66
CA ARG A 175 -3.99 -18.34 -18.26
C ARG A 175 -4.21 -18.44 -16.75
N MET A 176 -3.29 -17.92 -15.94
CA MET A 176 -3.44 -17.92 -14.47
C MET A 176 -4.59 -17.02 -14.01
N VAL A 177 -4.84 -15.90 -14.70
CA VAL A 177 -6.02 -15.07 -14.46
C VAL A 177 -7.31 -15.82 -14.81
N ASP A 178 -7.34 -16.50 -15.96
CA ASP A 178 -8.49 -17.30 -16.41
C ASP A 178 -8.78 -18.49 -15.47
N ALA A 179 -7.71 -19.09 -14.92
CA ALA A 179 -7.75 -20.13 -13.89
C ALA A 179 -8.13 -19.61 -12.50
N GLN A 180 -8.34 -18.30 -12.32
CA GLN A 180 -8.62 -17.65 -11.03
C GLN A 180 -7.50 -17.76 -9.98
N ALA A 181 -6.26 -17.95 -10.46
CA ALA A 181 -5.01 -17.96 -9.70
C ALA A 181 -4.25 -16.63 -9.87
N SER A 182 -4.92 -15.51 -9.61
CA SER A 182 -4.37 -14.16 -9.83
C SER A 182 -3.11 -13.88 -9.02
N GLY A 183 -2.94 -14.51 -7.84
CA GLY A 183 -1.72 -14.38 -7.05
C GLY A 183 -0.49 -14.96 -7.75
N ILE A 184 -0.64 -16.10 -8.44
CA ILE A 184 0.42 -16.67 -9.28
C ILE A 184 0.69 -15.77 -10.49
N ALA A 185 -0.36 -15.21 -11.10
CA ALA A 185 -0.21 -14.24 -12.19
C ALA A 185 0.60 -13.00 -11.76
N THR A 186 0.42 -12.51 -10.53
CA THR A 186 1.21 -11.41 -9.96
C THR A 186 2.67 -11.80 -9.73
N MET A 187 2.96 -13.04 -9.30
CA MET A 187 4.35 -13.52 -9.15
C MET A 187 5.09 -13.50 -10.50
N PHE A 188 4.40 -13.83 -11.61
CA PHE A 188 4.96 -13.70 -12.95
C PHE A 188 5.16 -12.26 -13.41
N ALA A 189 4.28 -11.33 -13.03
CA ALA A 189 4.47 -9.91 -13.36
C ALA A 189 5.79 -9.37 -12.78
N GLY A 190 6.17 -9.78 -11.57
CA GLY A 190 7.47 -9.42 -10.97
C GLY A 190 8.69 -9.98 -11.72
N LEU A 191 8.51 -11.04 -12.54
CA LEU A 191 9.57 -11.56 -13.40
C LEU A 191 9.75 -10.75 -14.69
N GLU A 192 8.72 -10.02 -15.14
CA GLU A 192 8.85 -9.10 -16.28
C GLU A 192 9.73 -7.90 -15.92
N ASP A 193 9.73 -7.49 -14.65
CA ASP A 193 10.51 -6.38 -14.11
C ASP A 193 11.97 -6.76 -13.80
N LEU A 194 12.36 -8.03 -13.92
CA LEU A 194 13.75 -8.44 -13.72
C LEU A 194 14.65 -7.85 -14.80
N ASN A 195 15.83 -7.40 -14.38
CA ASN A 195 16.88 -7.00 -15.31
C ASN A 195 17.66 -8.23 -15.79
N TYR A 196 17.27 -8.79 -16.93
CA TYR A 196 17.90 -9.97 -17.55
C TYR A 196 19.32 -9.72 -18.08
N TYR A 197 19.81 -8.49 -18.01
CA TYR A 197 21.17 -8.12 -18.41
C TYR A 197 22.11 -7.93 -17.21
N GLU A 198 21.62 -8.11 -15.99
CA GLU A 198 22.41 -8.08 -14.77
C GLU A 198 22.88 -9.48 -14.38
N GLU A 199 24.10 -9.61 -13.88
CA GLU A 199 24.62 -10.87 -13.39
C GLU A 199 23.74 -11.45 -12.26
N GLY A 200 23.41 -12.74 -12.34
CA GLY A 200 22.59 -13.42 -11.33
C GLY A 200 21.07 -13.32 -11.56
N TRP A 201 20.62 -12.82 -12.72
CA TRP A 201 19.21 -12.87 -13.11
C TRP A 201 18.65 -14.30 -13.10
N GLU A 202 19.47 -15.30 -13.43
CA GLU A 202 19.09 -16.72 -13.45
C GLU A 202 18.65 -17.18 -12.07
N MET A 203 19.36 -16.75 -11.03
CA MET A 203 19.05 -17.11 -9.65
C MET A 203 17.74 -16.46 -9.18
N ASN A 204 17.48 -15.21 -9.59
CA ASN A 204 16.23 -14.53 -9.26
C ASN A 204 15.04 -15.17 -9.98
N LEU A 205 15.20 -15.53 -11.26
CA LEU A 205 14.19 -16.27 -12.02
C LEU A 205 13.92 -17.64 -11.39
N MET A 206 14.95 -18.45 -11.17
CA MET A 206 14.82 -19.80 -10.63
C MET A 206 14.22 -19.81 -9.23
N ARG A 207 14.48 -18.78 -8.43
CA ARG A 207 13.85 -18.60 -7.13
C ARG A 207 12.34 -18.41 -7.22
N GLN A 208 11.87 -17.53 -8.10
CA GLN A 208 10.43 -17.34 -8.30
C GLN A 208 9.78 -18.60 -8.86
N PHE A 209 10.44 -19.29 -9.80
CA PHE A 209 9.96 -20.58 -10.31
C PHE A 209 9.87 -21.61 -9.19
N SER A 210 10.88 -21.72 -8.34
CA SER A 210 10.88 -22.64 -7.21
C SER A 210 9.74 -22.33 -6.23
N LYS A 211 9.49 -21.05 -5.94
CA LYS A 211 8.38 -20.62 -5.10
C LYS A 211 7.03 -21.04 -5.69
N ILE A 212 6.81 -20.77 -6.97
CA ILE A 212 5.58 -21.15 -7.68
C ILE A 212 5.39 -22.67 -7.66
N PHE A 213 6.47 -23.43 -7.90
CA PHE A 213 6.46 -24.89 -7.83
C PHE A 213 6.06 -25.38 -6.43
N PHE A 214 6.67 -24.86 -5.36
CA PHE A 214 6.31 -25.24 -3.99
C PHE A 214 4.87 -24.91 -3.64
N ILE A 215 4.36 -23.75 -4.07
CA ILE A 215 2.95 -23.39 -3.86
C ILE A 215 2.03 -24.38 -4.57
N LYS A 216 2.36 -24.75 -5.82
CA LYS A 216 1.60 -25.73 -6.59
C LYS A 216 1.61 -27.10 -5.93
N GLU A 217 2.77 -27.60 -5.50
CA GLU A 217 2.86 -28.90 -4.82
C GLU A 217 2.12 -28.90 -3.48
N ALA A 218 2.23 -27.82 -2.71
CA ALA A 218 1.49 -27.67 -1.47
C ALA A 218 -0.03 -27.58 -1.71
N TYR A 219 -0.47 -26.95 -2.81
CA TYR A 219 -1.88 -26.89 -3.19
C TYR A 219 -2.45 -28.26 -3.58
N ASN A 220 -1.67 -29.08 -4.29
CA ASN A 220 -2.06 -30.46 -4.61
C ASN A 220 -2.23 -31.33 -3.34
N ASN A 221 -1.49 -31.02 -2.28
CA ASN A 221 -1.53 -31.73 -1.01
C ASN A 221 -2.33 -30.97 0.07
N LYS A 222 -3.17 -29.99 -0.32
CA LYS A 222 -3.85 -29.07 0.62
C LYS A 222 -4.66 -29.78 1.70
N GLU A 223 -5.24 -30.93 1.40
CA GLU A 223 -6.07 -31.71 2.33
C GLU A 223 -5.27 -32.28 3.52
N GLN A 224 -3.95 -32.44 3.37
CA GLN A 224 -3.07 -32.92 4.42
C GLN A 224 -2.51 -31.78 5.30
N LEU A 225 -2.77 -30.52 4.91
CA LEU A 225 -2.25 -29.35 5.60
C LEU A 225 -3.25 -28.81 6.63
N SER A 226 -2.73 -28.15 7.67
CA SER A 226 -3.55 -27.50 8.68
C SER A 226 -4.44 -26.40 8.07
N PRO A 227 -5.56 -26.04 8.72
CA PRO A 227 -6.44 -24.98 8.24
C PRO A 227 -5.72 -23.63 7.98
N GLU A 228 -4.74 -23.29 8.82
CA GLU A 228 -3.92 -22.08 8.66
C GLU A 228 -3.08 -22.12 7.39
N TRP A 229 -2.52 -23.29 7.06
CA TRP A 229 -1.77 -23.50 5.83
C TRP A 229 -2.66 -23.50 4.59
N GLN A 230 -3.85 -24.11 4.66
CA GLN A 230 -4.83 -24.04 3.58
C GLN A 230 -5.20 -22.58 3.28
N GLN A 231 -5.34 -21.76 4.32
CA GLN A 231 -5.60 -20.33 4.17
C GLN A 231 -4.38 -19.57 3.60
N GLU A 232 -3.16 -19.91 4.04
CA GLU A 232 -1.94 -19.32 3.47
C GLU A 232 -1.80 -19.61 1.98
N LEU A 233 -2.10 -20.85 1.55
CA LEU A 233 -2.13 -21.23 0.14
C LEU A 233 -3.20 -20.44 -0.63
N ARG A 234 -4.40 -20.29 -0.06
CA ARG A 234 -5.46 -19.45 -0.64
C ARG A 234 -4.98 -18.00 -0.83
N ASN A 235 -4.25 -17.45 0.14
CA ASN A 235 -3.69 -16.11 0.02
C ASN A 235 -2.68 -16.01 -1.16
N TRP A 236 -1.79 -16.99 -1.34
CA TRP A 236 -0.84 -17.01 -2.46
C TRP A 236 -1.48 -17.26 -3.83
N ILE A 237 -2.56 -18.06 -3.89
CA ILE A 237 -3.33 -18.26 -5.13
C ILE A 237 -4.10 -16.97 -5.51
N GLY A 238 -4.40 -16.10 -4.56
CA GLY A 238 -5.16 -14.86 -4.79
C GLY A 238 -6.65 -14.99 -4.46
N TRP A 239 -6.98 -15.81 -3.45
CA TRP A 239 -8.31 -15.81 -2.86
C TRP A 239 -8.55 -14.50 -2.11
N ASN A 240 -9.71 -13.91 -2.32
CA ASN A 240 -10.08 -12.66 -1.66
C ASN A 240 -10.86 -13.01 -0.39
N VAL A 241 -10.46 -12.43 0.73
CA VAL A 241 -11.23 -12.46 1.98
C VAL A 241 -12.10 -11.22 2.00
N SER A 242 -13.41 -11.40 2.13
CA SER A 242 -14.34 -10.27 2.11
C SER A 242 -14.21 -9.44 3.39
N LYS A 243 -14.63 -8.17 3.36
CA LYS A 243 -14.68 -7.34 4.58
C LYS A 243 -15.69 -7.86 5.59
N GLU A 244 -16.74 -8.55 5.14
CA GLU A 244 -17.74 -9.18 5.99
C GLU A 244 -17.12 -10.35 6.77
N ASP A 245 -16.35 -11.21 6.10
CA ASP A 245 -15.61 -12.30 6.76
C ASP A 245 -14.61 -11.76 7.79
N LEU A 246 -13.87 -10.70 7.42
CA LEU A 246 -12.94 -10.05 8.34
C LEU A 246 -13.66 -9.37 9.52
N ALA A 247 -14.86 -8.84 9.33
CA ALA A 247 -15.60 -8.18 10.40
C ALA A 247 -15.94 -9.12 11.57
N ASN A 248 -16.04 -10.43 11.29
CA ASN A 248 -16.33 -11.49 12.26
C ASN A 248 -15.09 -12.05 12.96
N LEU A 249 -13.88 -11.63 12.58
CA LEU A 249 -12.63 -12.10 13.18
C LEU A 249 -12.24 -11.28 14.42
N PRO A 250 -11.37 -11.82 15.30
CA PRO A 250 -10.89 -11.13 16.49
C PRO A 250 -10.28 -9.76 16.17
N VAL A 251 -10.68 -8.76 16.95
CA VAL A 251 -10.18 -7.39 16.86
C VAL A 251 -9.07 -7.20 17.88
N THR A 252 -7.96 -6.62 17.44
CA THR A 252 -6.86 -6.17 18.31
C THR A 252 -6.83 -4.65 18.34
N GLU A 253 -6.77 -4.07 19.54
CA GLU A 253 -6.57 -2.64 19.74
C GLU A 253 -5.13 -2.40 20.22
N ASP A 254 -4.43 -1.46 19.59
CA ASP A 254 -3.05 -1.11 19.93
C ASP A 254 -2.80 0.36 19.53
N VAL A 255 -1.67 0.91 20.00
CA VAL A 255 -1.08 2.13 19.46
C VAL A 255 -0.08 1.71 18.40
N TRP A 256 -0.35 2.10 17.16
CA TRP A 256 0.43 1.73 15.99
C TRP A 256 1.27 2.91 15.50
N GLN A 257 2.56 2.69 15.38
CA GLN A 257 3.47 3.62 14.71
C GLN A 257 3.42 3.39 13.21
N VAL A 258 3.17 4.44 12.43
CA VAL A 258 3.19 4.38 10.96
C VAL A 258 4.63 4.46 10.49
N LEU A 259 5.18 3.30 10.09
CA LEU A 259 6.60 3.14 9.80
C LEU A 259 6.98 3.45 8.36
N HIS A 260 6.10 3.19 7.40
CA HIS A 260 6.38 3.46 6.00
C HIS A 260 5.10 3.39 5.17
N LEU A 261 5.06 4.14 4.07
CA LEU A 261 4.00 4.07 3.09
C LEU A 261 4.62 3.94 1.70
N GLU A 262 4.25 2.87 0.99
CA GLU A 262 4.68 2.59 -0.37
C GLU A 262 3.46 2.68 -1.30
N LYS A 263 3.56 3.51 -2.34
CA LYS A 263 2.54 3.64 -3.40
C LYS A 263 3.11 3.11 -4.70
N THR A 264 2.46 2.11 -5.28
CA THR A 264 2.86 1.49 -6.54
C THR A 264 1.73 1.60 -7.55
N PRO A 265 1.97 2.10 -8.77
CA PRO A 265 1.01 2.01 -9.86
C PRO A 265 0.68 0.53 -10.14
N PHE A 266 -0.60 0.19 -10.22
CA PHE A 266 -1.08 -1.15 -10.50
C PHE A 266 -2.19 -1.11 -11.54
N GLU A 267 -1.82 -1.26 -12.82
CA GLU A 267 -2.72 -1.06 -13.96
C GLU A 267 -3.46 0.30 -13.94
N LYS A 268 -4.77 0.31 -13.72
CA LYS A 268 -5.62 1.52 -13.58
C LYS A 268 -5.82 1.95 -12.12
N LEU A 269 -5.23 1.21 -11.18
CA LEU A 269 -5.30 1.43 -9.74
C LEU A 269 -3.94 1.88 -9.21
N THR A 270 -3.95 2.37 -7.98
CA THR A 270 -2.75 2.52 -7.16
C THR A 270 -2.87 1.53 -6.01
N SER A 271 -1.84 0.72 -5.80
CA SER A 271 -1.69 -0.04 -4.56
C SER A 271 -0.98 0.81 -3.53
N GLU A 272 -1.52 0.88 -2.32
CA GLU A 272 -0.92 1.54 -1.19
C GLU A 272 -0.67 0.51 -0.09
N LYS A 273 0.59 0.37 0.32
CA LYS A 273 1.03 -0.51 1.41
C LYS A 273 1.57 0.34 2.54
N VAL A 274 0.93 0.27 3.70
CA VAL A 274 1.34 1.01 4.91
C VAL A 274 1.84 0.01 5.95
N TRP A 275 3.09 0.16 6.35
CA TRP A 275 3.70 -0.63 7.42
C TRP A 275 3.49 0.03 8.78
N LEU A 276 3.18 -0.79 9.77
CA LEU A 276 2.81 -0.40 11.12
C LEU A 276 3.56 -1.26 12.14
N TYR A 277 3.86 -0.69 13.29
CA TYR A 277 4.40 -1.41 14.45
C TYR A 277 3.57 -1.12 15.69
N GLY A 278 3.07 -2.16 16.34
CA GLY A 278 2.25 -2.05 17.54
C GLY A 278 3.12 -1.89 18.79
N LEU A 279 2.92 -0.81 19.54
CA LEU A 279 3.71 -0.50 20.74
C LEU A 279 3.46 -1.47 21.89
N HIS A 280 2.22 -1.96 22.04
CA HIS A 280 1.88 -2.92 23.07
C HIS A 280 2.07 -4.37 22.60
N SER A 281 1.73 -4.66 21.34
CA SER A 281 1.85 -6.02 20.78
C SER A 281 3.26 -6.40 20.33
N GLY A 282 4.16 -5.44 20.13
CA GLY A 282 5.50 -5.67 19.59
C GLY A 282 5.50 -6.24 18.18
N ALA A 283 4.44 -5.99 17.40
CA ALA A 283 4.15 -6.73 16.19
C ALA A 283 4.20 -5.85 14.94
N PHE A 284 4.93 -6.29 13.91
CA PHE A 284 4.87 -5.69 12.58
C PHE A 284 3.61 -6.11 11.86
N ARG A 285 2.89 -5.13 11.31
CA ARG A 285 1.70 -5.32 10.48
C ARG A 285 1.75 -4.42 9.26
N TYR A 286 0.98 -4.75 8.23
CA TYR A 286 0.76 -3.85 7.11
C TYR A 286 -0.69 -3.86 6.65
N GLN A 287 -1.17 -2.69 6.23
CA GLN A 287 -2.41 -2.56 5.49
C GLN A 287 -2.09 -2.43 4.00
N LEU A 288 -2.79 -3.19 3.16
CA LEU A 288 -2.70 -3.12 1.70
C LEU A 288 -4.06 -2.74 1.12
N GLN A 289 -4.11 -1.61 0.41
CA GLN A 289 -5.29 -1.10 -0.25
C GLN A 289 -5.05 -0.89 -1.74
N PHE A 290 -6.11 -0.99 -2.53
CA PHE A 290 -6.12 -0.64 -3.93
C PHE A 290 -7.22 0.38 -4.16
N TYR A 291 -6.88 1.50 -4.77
CA TYR A 291 -7.85 2.54 -5.08
C TYR A 291 -7.57 3.14 -6.46
N MET A 292 -8.62 3.63 -7.12
CA MET A 292 -8.40 4.52 -8.26
C MET A 292 -7.87 5.86 -7.72
N PRO A 293 -7.00 6.59 -8.45
CA PRO A 293 -6.45 7.87 -7.98
C PRO A 293 -7.50 8.88 -7.47
N GLN A 294 -8.72 8.84 -8.03
CA GLN A 294 -9.85 9.69 -7.64
C GLN A 294 -10.52 9.28 -6.31
N GLN A 295 -10.30 8.04 -5.83
CA GLN A 295 -10.86 7.48 -4.60
C GLN A 295 -9.90 7.60 -3.40
N ALA A 296 -8.62 7.88 -3.63
CA ALA A 296 -7.57 8.03 -2.61
C ALA A 296 -7.91 9.08 -1.53
N ILE A 297 -8.79 10.01 -1.87
CA ILE A 297 -9.09 11.21 -1.11
C ILE A 297 -10.07 10.93 0.06
N SER A 298 -10.81 9.82 0.00
CA SER A 298 -11.83 9.46 1.00
C SER A 298 -11.34 8.56 2.15
N ALA A 299 -10.05 8.20 2.17
CA ALA A 299 -9.47 7.42 3.26
C ALA A 299 -8.80 8.37 4.27
N GLN A 300 -9.02 8.14 5.57
CA GLN A 300 -8.20 8.77 6.59
C GLN A 300 -6.73 8.45 6.30
N LEU A 301 -5.90 9.49 6.15
CA LEU A 301 -4.51 9.35 5.70
C LEU A 301 -3.63 8.80 6.83
N LEU A 302 -2.97 7.69 6.56
CA LEU A 302 -1.92 7.16 7.44
C LEU A 302 -0.59 7.81 7.05
N VAL A 303 -0.09 8.67 7.93
CA VAL A 303 1.13 9.46 7.66
C VAL A 303 2.32 8.82 8.38
N PRO A 304 3.37 8.39 7.65
CA PRO A 304 4.59 7.88 8.28
C PRO A 304 5.21 8.89 9.24
N GLY A 305 5.67 8.41 10.40
CA GLY A 305 6.17 9.26 11.48
C GLY A 305 5.11 9.68 12.50
N ASN A 306 3.86 9.25 12.33
CA ASN A 306 2.79 9.46 13.31
C ASN A 306 2.44 8.16 14.06
N CYS A 307 1.79 8.32 15.21
CA CYS A 307 1.15 7.25 15.97
C CYS A 307 -0.37 7.34 15.79
N ILE A 308 -1.01 6.18 15.71
CA ILE A 308 -2.47 6.07 15.69
C ILE A 308 -2.92 5.09 16.75
N LYS A 309 -4.07 5.33 17.36
CA LYS A 309 -4.76 4.32 18.15
C LYS A 309 -5.80 3.67 17.24
N ALA A 310 -5.63 2.39 16.94
CA ALA A 310 -6.41 1.72 15.91
C ALA A 310 -6.89 0.33 16.32
N LYS A 311 -8.09 -0.02 15.88
CA LYS A 311 -8.62 -1.38 15.96
C LYS A 311 -8.38 -2.07 14.63
N VAL A 312 -7.67 -3.20 14.70
CA VAL A 312 -7.23 -3.95 13.53
C VAL A 312 -7.74 -5.38 13.58
N VAL A 313 -7.95 -5.95 12.40
CA VAL A 313 -8.23 -7.37 12.20
C VAL A 313 -7.13 -7.96 11.36
N ASN A 314 -6.53 -9.07 11.82
CA ASN A 314 -5.55 -9.81 11.03
C ASN A 314 -6.27 -10.60 9.93
N TYR A 315 -5.74 -10.54 8.70
CA TYR A 315 -6.16 -11.49 7.67
C TYR A 315 -5.76 -12.90 8.10
N PRO A 316 -6.58 -13.91 7.83
CA PRO A 316 -6.27 -15.28 8.23
C PRO A 316 -5.13 -15.84 7.37
N GLY A 317 -4.32 -16.73 7.95
CA GLY A 317 -3.12 -17.29 7.32
C GLY A 317 -1.97 -17.50 8.32
N MET A 318 -0.85 -18.03 7.85
CA MET A 318 0.30 -18.37 8.70
C MET A 318 1.07 -17.10 9.08
N GLU A 319 1.03 -16.72 10.36
CA GLU A 319 1.68 -15.51 10.89
C GLU A 319 1.43 -14.28 9.99
N SER A 320 0.15 -14.08 9.67
CA SER A 320 -0.27 -13.01 8.78
C SER A 320 0.11 -11.65 9.36
N GLN A 321 0.84 -10.88 8.55
CA GLN A 321 1.15 -9.49 8.84
C GLN A 321 0.12 -8.55 8.25
N ARG A 322 -0.71 -9.04 7.31
CA ARG A 322 -1.70 -8.21 6.65
C ARG A 322 -2.87 -7.97 7.60
N ILE A 323 -3.24 -6.71 7.75
CA ILE A 323 -4.37 -6.29 8.56
C ILE A 323 -5.37 -5.47 7.77
N TRP A 324 -6.59 -5.45 8.28
CA TRP A 324 -7.59 -4.44 7.97
C TRP A 324 -7.76 -3.53 9.18
N ILE A 325 -7.57 -2.22 8.99
CA ILE A 325 -7.86 -1.20 9.99
C ILE A 325 -9.34 -0.86 9.88
N LYS A 326 -10.12 -1.11 10.95
CA LYS A 326 -11.56 -0.84 10.99
C LYS A 326 -11.81 0.66 11.18
N ASP A 327 -11.14 1.21 12.19
CA ASP A 327 -11.19 2.59 12.62
C ASP A 327 -9.88 2.96 13.32
N PHE A 328 -9.51 4.23 13.25
CA PHE A 328 -8.40 4.78 14.00
C PHE A 328 -8.63 6.24 14.35
N ILE A 329 -7.91 6.69 15.38
CA ILE A 329 -7.77 8.09 15.75
C ILE A 329 -6.28 8.43 15.85
N ASP A 330 -5.95 9.70 15.63
CA ASP A 330 -4.59 10.20 15.85
C ASP A 330 -4.23 10.04 17.32
N ASP A 331 -3.01 9.57 17.58
CA ASP A 331 -2.46 9.42 18.92
C ASP A 331 -1.23 10.33 19.07
N LYS A 332 -1.12 11.00 20.21
CA LYS A 332 -0.05 11.98 20.48
C LYS A 332 1.21 11.36 21.07
N THR A 333 1.30 10.03 21.10
CA THR A 333 2.52 9.34 21.53
C THR A 333 3.70 9.78 20.65
N ASP A 334 4.81 10.13 21.30
CA ASP A 334 6.02 10.52 20.59
C ASP A 334 6.50 9.42 19.67
N PHE A 335 6.75 9.78 18.41
CA PHE A 335 7.27 8.83 17.44
C PHE A 335 8.75 8.56 17.69
N SER A 336 9.08 7.28 17.79
CA SER A 336 10.45 6.77 17.76
C SER A 336 10.42 5.34 17.22
N LEU A 337 11.51 4.84 16.66
CA LEU A 337 11.57 3.41 16.33
C LEU A 337 11.72 2.64 17.65
N THR A 338 10.63 2.13 18.21
CA THR A 338 10.59 1.58 19.58
C THR A 338 10.74 0.05 19.66
N GLY A 339 11.06 -0.59 18.53
CA GLY A 339 11.29 -2.03 18.48
C GLY A 339 12.50 -2.46 19.30
N GLU A 340 12.47 -3.68 19.84
CA GLU A 340 13.65 -4.27 20.49
C GLU A 340 14.82 -4.25 19.50
N PRO A 341 15.98 -3.69 19.89
CA PRO A 341 17.09 -3.57 18.97
C PRO A 341 17.59 -4.93 18.50
N THR A 342 17.41 -5.18 17.21
CA THR A 342 17.99 -6.35 16.57
C THR A 342 19.41 -6.02 16.12
N SER A 343 20.36 -6.89 16.47
CA SER A 343 21.64 -7.03 15.77
C SER A 343 21.44 -7.86 14.51
N PHE A 344 22.40 -7.85 13.58
CA PHE A 344 22.30 -8.73 12.42
C PHE A 344 22.25 -10.22 12.78
N SER A 345 22.80 -10.60 13.94
CA SER A 345 22.73 -12.00 14.40
C SER A 345 21.32 -12.35 14.88
N GLN A 346 20.66 -11.43 15.59
CA GLN A 346 19.27 -11.60 16.02
C GLN A 346 18.32 -11.60 14.82
N ILE A 347 18.53 -10.72 13.84
CA ILE A 347 17.77 -10.74 12.58
C ILE A 347 17.82 -12.13 11.94
N LEU A 348 19.01 -12.72 11.82
CA LEU A 348 19.15 -14.06 11.23
C LEU A 348 18.44 -15.15 12.05
N GLN A 349 18.41 -15.04 13.39
CA GLN A 349 17.65 -15.95 14.26
C GLN A 349 16.14 -15.78 14.05
N GLU A 350 15.65 -14.55 14.01
CA GLU A 350 14.24 -14.25 13.75
C GLU A 350 13.81 -14.74 12.36
N ILE A 351 14.64 -14.51 11.34
CA ILE A 351 14.41 -15.02 10.00
C ILE A 351 14.34 -16.55 10.01
N THR A 352 15.25 -17.21 10.71
CA THR A 352 15.25 -18.67 10.82
C THR A 352 13.97 -19.15 11.50
N ALA A 353 13.52 -18.50 12.58
CA ALA A 353 12.28 -18.83 13.27
C ALA A 353 11.06 -18.66 12.35
N VAL A 354 10.95 -17.54 11.63
CA VAL A 354 9.86 -17.29 10.67
C VAL A 354 9.89 -18.31 9.54
N LYS A 355 11.06 -18.57 8.95
CA LYS A 355 11.24 -19.52 7.84
C LYS A 355 10.99 -20.97 8.26
N SER A 356 11.25 -21.32 9.52
CA SER A 356 10.94 -22.66 10.05
C SER A 356 9.44 -22.94 10.10
N LYS A 357 8.61 -21.89 10.26
CA LYS A 357 7.16 -21.97 10.26
C LYS A 357 6.56 -21.79 8.87
N ASN A 358 7.09 -20.87 8.07
CA ASN A 358 6.68 -20.61 6.70
C ASN A 358 7.91 -20.39 5.80
N PRO A 359 8.39 -21.42 5.08
CA PRO A 359 9.63 -21.33 4.28
C PRO A 359 9.52 -20.34 3.10
N LEU A 360 8.31 -20.05 2.65
CA LEU A 360 8.05 -19.14 1.52
C LEU A 360 7.76 -17.69 1.95
N LYS A 361 7.78 -17.39 3.26
CA LYS A 361 7.63 -16.03 3.76
C LYS A 361 8.78 -15.15 3.28
N GLU A 362 8.47 -14.04 2.62
CA GLU A 362 9.45 -13.08 2.11
C GLU A 362 9.26 -11.73 2.76
N GLY A 363 10.28 -10.88 2.66
CA GLY A 363 10.22 -9.52 3.16
C GLY A 363 9.94 -9.42 4.66
N ILE A 364 10.89 -9.86 5.46
CA ILE A 364 10.79 -9.87 6.92
C ILE A 364 11.05 -8.46 7.46
N PRO A 365 10.07 -7.78 8.06
CA PRO A 365 10.24 -6.44 8.59
C PRO A 365 11.13 -6.46 9.84
N THR A 366 12.00 -5.46 9.96
CA THR A 366 12.93 -5.35 11.08
C THR A 366 13.19 -3.90 11.44
N ILE A 367 13.42 -3.65 12.73
CA ILE A 367 13.94 -2.40 13.26
C ILE A 367 15.38 -2.64 13.73
N LEU A 368 16.29 -1.81 13.25
CA LEU A 368 17.70 -1.83 13.57
C LEU A 368 18.07 -0.52 14.23
N HIS A 369 18.79 -0.59 15.34
CA HIS A 369 19.31 0.61 15.99
C HIS A 369 20.78 0.82 15.66
N GLN A 370 21.11 2.08 15.40
CA GLN A 370 22.48 2.57 15.43
C GLN A 370 23.37 1.86 14.41
N VAL A 371 22.82 1.65 13.22
CA VAL A 371 23.51 1.11 12.05
C VAL A 371 24.16 2.25 11.26
N LYS A 372 25.25 1.92 10.56
CA LYS A 372 25.93 2.84 9.64
C LYS A 372 25.75 2.37 8.21
N LEU A 373 25.53 3.31 7.29
CA LEU A 373 25.61 3.04 5.86
C LEU A 373 27.06 3.26 5.40
N VAL A 374 27.68 2.21 4.85
CA VAL A 374 29.06 2.22 4.38
C VAL A 374 29.14 1.72 2.95
N THR A 375 30.23 2.06 2.27
CA THR A 375 30.52 1.55 0.92
C THR A 375 31.79 0.70 0.94
N HIS A 376 31.79 -0.40 0.21
CA HIS A 376 32.95 -1.25 -0.03
C HIS A 376 32.90 -1.79 -1.46
N ASN A 377 33.98 -1.65 -2.23
CA ASN A 377 34.04 -2.05 -3.64
C ASN A 377 32.85 -1.57 -4.49
N GLN A 378 32.45 -0.31 -4.31
CA GLN A 378 31.29 0.31 -4.99
C GLN A 378 29.93 -0.31 -4.66
N GLN A 379 29.85 -1.16 -3.64
CA GLN A 379 28.60 -1.71 -3.11
C GLN A 379 28.26 -1.09 -1.75
N TRP A 380 26.98 -1.00 -1.46
CA TRP A 380 26.47 -0.45 -0.21
C TRP A 380 26.19 -1.53 0.81
N PHE A 381 26.59 -1.28 2.06
CA PHE A 381 26.37 -2.17 3.19
C PHE A 381 25.83 -1.38 4.38
N LEU A 382 25.00 -2.03 5.18
CA LEU A 382 24.71 -1.59 6.53
C LEU A 382 25.64 -2.33 7.48
N THR A 383 26.22 -1.61 8.44
CA THR A 383 27.08 -2.18 9.48
C THR A 383 26.47 -1.92 10.85
N ASP A 384 26.34 -2.96 11.66
CA ASP A 384 25.81 -2.88 13.03
C ASP A 384 26.91 -2.52 14.06
N ARG A 385 26.53 -2.38 15.33
CA ARG A 385 27.46 -2.09 16.44
C ARG A 385 28.47 -3.21 16.70
N ALA A 386 28.20 -4.43 16.24
CA ALA A 386 29.11 -5.56 16.34
C ALA A 386 30.03 -5.67 15.11
N HIS A 387 30.06 -4.64 14.25
CA HIS A 387 30.85 -4.58 13.02
C HIS A 387 30.52 -5.68 12.01
N LYS A 388 29.33 -6.30 12.12
CA LYS A 388 28.82 -7.18 11.08
C LYS A 388 28.20 -6.32 9.98
N SER A 389 28.24 -6.80 8.74
CA SER A 389 27.73 -6.07 7.58
C SER A 389 26.78 -6.92 6.75
N ILE A 390 25.70 -6.31 6.26
CA ILE A 390 24.75 -6.91 5.33
C ILE A 390 24.58 -5.94 4.14
N PRO A 391 24.47 -6.45 2.89
CA PRO A 391 24.18 -5.61 1.73
C PRO A 391 22.93 -4.74 1.93
N ALA A 392 23.08 -3.44 1.68
CA ALA A 392 22.00 -2.48 1.69
C ALA A 392 21.32 -2.44 0.31
N TRP A 393 20.00 -2.36 0.28
CA TRP A 393 19.24 -2.27 -0.96
C TRP A 393 18.30 -1.07 -0.95
N GLN A 394 18.50 -0.19 -1.92
CA GLN A 394 17.62 0.90 -2.31
C GLN A 394 18.17 1.52 -3.62
N THR A 395 17.45 2.43 -4.27
CA THR A 395 18.01 3.23 -5.37
C THR A 395 19.29 3.95 -4.93
N ASP A 396 20.29 4.03 -5.81
CA ASP A 396 21.56 4.72 -5.53
C ASP A 396 21.33 6.15 -5.05
N LYS A 397 20.39 6.86 -5.68
CA LYS A 397 20.02 8.24 -5.30
C LYS A 397 19.60 8.32 -3.83
N ALA A 398 18.82 7.37 -3.34
CA ALA A 398 18.38 7.36 -1.95
C ALA A 398 19.51 6.95 -1.00
N LEU A 399 20.35 5.97 -1.36
CA LEU A 399 21.51 5.59 -0.54
C LEU A 399 22.49 6.76 -0.38
N TRP A 400 22.81 7.48 -1.46
CA TRP A 400 23.62 8.70 -1.41
C TRP A 400 23.00 9.79 -0.54
N LYS A 401 21.67 9.99 -0.62
CA LYS A 401 20.97 10.96 0.26
C LYS A 401 21.09 10.58 1.73
N ILE A 402 20.88 9.32 2.08
CA ILE A 402 21.01 8.82 3.46
C ILE A 402 22.44 9.01 3.94
N TRP A 403 23.42 8.66 3.11
CA TRP A 403 24.83 8.79 3.43
C TRP A 403 25.24 10.25 3.72
N ALA A 404 24.78 11.18 2.88
CA ALA A 404 25.00 12.62 3.07
C ALA A 404 24.26 13.17 4.30
N LEU A 405 23.00 12.77 4.51
CA LEU A 405 22.17 13.20 5.64
C LEU A 405 22.77 12.77 6.99
N THR A 406 23.24 11.52 7.06
CA THR A 406 23.76 10.91 8.28
C THR A 406 25.22 11.25 8.52
N GLN A 407 25.95 11.73 7.52
CA GLN A 407 27.40 12.01 7.60
C GLN A 407 28.19 10.79 8.13
N MET A 408 27.78 9.59 7.71
CA MET A 408 28.33 8.30 8.14
C MET A 408 28.17 8.01 9.65
N GLN A 409 27.34 8.78 10.36
CA GLN A 409 27.02 8.53 11.76
C GLN A 409 25.94 7.44 11.88
N PRO A 410 25.87 6.75 13.04
CA PRO A 410 24.83 5.77 13.31
C PRO A 410 23.43 6.39 13.25
N PHE A 411 22.47 5.64 12.70
CA PHE A 411 21.05 5.98 12.66
C PHE A 411 20.20 4.74 12.93
N ASP A 412 18.93 4.96 13.26
CA ASP A 412 17.97 3.88 13.45
C ASP A 412 17.17 3.68 12.15
N LEU A 413 16.82 2.44 11.84
CA LEU A 413 16.31 2.04 10.54
C LEU A 413 15.13 1.09 10.70
N PHE A 414 14.04 1.40 10.02
CA PHE A 414 13.04 0.42 9.63
C PHE A 414 13.34 -0.06 8.21
N GLY A 415 13.43 -1.38 8.05
CA GLY A 415 13.71 -2.01 6.77
C GLY A 415 13.04 -3.36 6.60
N ILE A 416 13.15 -3.89 5.39
CA ILE A 416 12.66 -5.21 5.03
C ILE A 416 13.86 -6.07 4.66
N TYR A 417 14.11 -7.13 5.42
CA TYR A 417 15.09 -8.13 5.06
C TYR A 417 14.51 -9.06 3.99
N ASP A 418 15.22 -9.17 2.87
CA ASP A 418 14.88 -10.11 1.84
C ASP A 418 16.13 -10.61 1.12
N PHE A 419 16.26 -11.94 1.01
CA PHE A 419 17.32 -12.62 0.28
C PHE A 419 18.76 -12.13 0.54
N GLY A 420 19.14 -12.00 1.82
CA GLY A 420 20.50 -11.60 2.17
C GLY A 420 20.77 -10.11 2.02
N LYS A 421 19.77 -9.31 1.65
CA LYS A 421 19.85 -7.85 1.56
C LYS A 421 18.83 -7.22 2.49
N LEU A 422 19.11 -6.01 2.95
CA LEU A 422 18.15 -5.22 3.70
C LEU A 422 17.68 -4.04 2.86
N LYS A 423 16.38 -4.00 2.54
CA LYS A 423 15.74 -2.85 1.90
C LYS A 423 15.53 -1.75 2.93
N LEU A 424 16.12 -0.57 2.71
CA LEU A 424 15.91 0.58 3.59
C LEU A 424 14.60 1.27 3.22
N LEU A 425 13.68 1.39 4.18
CA LEU A 425 12.37 2.04 3.98
C LEU A 425 12.23 3.38 4.70
N SER A 426 12.66 3.47 5.96
CA SER A 426 12.58 4.72 6.73
C SER A 426 13.64 4.76 7.82
N ILE A 427 14.17 5.94 8.12
CA ILE A 427 15.21 6.13 9.12
C ILE A 427 14.81 7.14 10.17
N PHE A 428 15.36 6.99 11.36
CA PHE A 428 15.28 7.95 12.44
C PHE A 428 16.68 8.42 12.80
N TYR A 429 16.92 9.72 12.66
CA TYR A 429 18.24 10.33 12.87
C TYR A 429 18.07 11.72 13.49
N GLN A 430 18.83 12.01 14.55
CA GLN A 430 18.79 13.29 15.29
C GLN A 430 17.35 13.73 15.66
N ASN A 431 16.58 12.81 16.23
CA ASN A 431 15.19 13.03 16.63
C ASN A 431 14.24 13.44 15.48
N ARG A 432 14.57 13.05 14.24
CA ARG A 432 13.76 13.28 13.05
C ARG A 432 13.56 11.98 12.29
N PHE A 433 12.32 11.80 11.83
CA PHE A 433 11.92 10.66 11.02
C PHE A 433 11.95 11.02 9.53
N TYR A 434 12.48 10.12 8.71
CA TYR A 434 12.60 10.28 7.26
C TYR A 434 12.12 9.02 6.54
N THR A 435 11.18 9.18 5.62
CA THR A 435 10.82 8.14 4.66
C THR A 435 11.73 8.20 3.44
N ILE A 436 12.08 7.04 2.90
CA ILE A 436 13.03 6.91 1.78
C ILE A 436 12.32 6.89 0.43
#